data_AF-A0A845L2F0-F1
#
_entry.id   AF-A0A845L2F0-F1
#
_cell.length_a   1.000
_cell.length_b   1.000
_cell.length_c   1.000
_cell.angle_alpha   90.00
_cell.angle_beta   90.00
_cell.angle_gamma   90.00
#
_symmetry.space_group_name_H-M   'P 1'
#
loop_
_entity.id
_entity.type
_entity.pdbx_description
1 polymer ?
#
loop_
_entity_poly.entity_id
_entity_poly.type
_entity_poly.pdbx_seq_one_letter_code
_entity_poly.pdbx_strand_id
1 'polypeptide(L)'
;MFRGKNPNRVHVEQSTHDRCVQAVADSLAADGYHVLADHIHWEPGAPHEVSHCVPDILAKKDDQTTVFEVETCSTIGDIHTREQLAAFSLTYPTVLVIPQDCLSRFLEGGPVEHARNHLKSWGLHKVTLATFDLRSQKLQIHR
;
A
#
# COMPACT_ATOMS: atom_id res chain seq x y z
N MET A 1 -19.76 6.86 -2.00
CA MET A 1 -18.68 7.62 -1.32
C MET A 1 -17.38 6.93 -1.68
N PHE A 2 -16.48 7.61 -2.38
CA PHE A 2 -15.16 7.10 -2.76
C PHE A 2 -14.20 7.35 -1.60
N ARG A 3 -14.13 6.42 -0.65
CA ARG A 3 -13.14 6.47 0.45
C ARG A 3 -11.83 5.84 -0.03
N GLY A 4 -10.69 6.36 0.42
CA GLY A 4 -9.34 5.83 0.16
C GLY A 4 -8.82 5.87 -1.29
N LYS A 5 -9.61 6.31 -2.26
CA LYS A 5 -9.22 6.23 -3.68
C LYS A 5 -8.30 7.37 -4.08
N ASN A 6 -7.12 7.04 -4.61
CA ASN A 6 -6.28 8.04 -5.27
C ASN A 6 -6.96 8.52 -6.58
N PRO A 7 -7.29 9.83 -6.70
CA PRO A 7 -8.01 10.37 -7.86
C PRO A 7 -7.19 10.37 -9.15
N ASN A 8 -5.86 10.28 -9.05
CA ASN A 8 -4.93 10.29 -10.18
C ASN A 8 -4.63 8.88 -10.72
N ARG A 9 -5.13 7.83 -10.07
CA ARG A 9 -4.93 6.45 -10.53
C ARG A 9 -5.65 6.22 -11.85
N VAL A 10 -4.90 5.81 -12.87
CA VAL A 10 -5.47 5.47 -14.17
C VAL A 10 -6.41 4.27 -14.01
N HIS A 11 -7.57 4.28 -14.67
CA HIS A 11 -8.63 3.28 -14.47
C HIS A 11 -8.15 1.82 -14.60
N VAL A 12 -7.21 1.54 -15.51
CA VAL A 12 -6.64 0.19 -15.70
C VAL A 12 -5.82 -0.27 -14.50
N GLU A 13 -5.18 0.65 -13.78
CA GLU A 13 -4.37 0.35 -12.60
C GLU A 13 -5.22 0.20 -11.33
N GLN A 14 -6.47 0.66 -11.32
CA GLN A 14 -7.39 0.38 -10.21
C GLN A 14 -7.59 -1.13 -10.03
N SER A 15 -7.76 -1.88 -11.12
CA SER A 15 -7.92 -3.33 -11.05
C SER A 15 -6.66 -4.06 -10.56
N THR A 16 -5.47 -3.51 -10.82
CA THR A 16 -4.21 -4.05 -10.32
C THR A 16 -4.03 -3.72 -8.84
N HIS A 17 -4.36 -2.49 -8.45
CA HIS A 17 -4.39 -2.08 -7.05
C HIS A 17 -5.30 -2.98 -6.22
N ASP A 18 -6.58 -3.11 -6.60
CA ASP A 18 -7.56 -3.84 -5.79
C ASP A 18 -7.20 -5.34 -5.69
N ARG A 19 -6.68 -5.94 -6.78
CA ARG A 19 -6.14 -7.31 -6.74
C ARG A 19 -4.93 -7.44 -5.81
N CYS A 20 -4.07 -6.43 -5.76
CA CYS A 20 -2.94 -6.43 -4.84
C CYS A 20 -3.38 -6.23 -3.39
N VAL A 21 -4.36 -5.36 -3.12
CA VAL A 21 -4.97 -5.19 -1.79
C VAL A 21 -5.54 -6.53 -1.31
N GLN A 22 -6.34 -7.20 -2.15
CA GLN A 22 -6.88 -8.54 -1.89
C GLN A 22 -5.78 -9.54 -1.55
N ALA A 23 -4.77 -9.67 -2.42
CA ALA A 23 -3.72 -10.67 -2.26
C ALA A 23 -2.84 -10.42 -1.01
N VAL A 24 -2.55 -9.16 -0.70
CA VAL A 24 -1.83 -8.80 0.53
C VAL A 24 -2.68 -9.10 1.76
N ALA A 25 -3.98 -8.75 1.73
CA ALA A 25 -4.91 -9.03 2.83
C ALA A 25 -5.03 -10.55 3.09
N ASP A 26 -5.18 -11.35 2.04
CA ASP A 26 -5.23 -12.82 2.12
C ASP A 26 -3.93 -13.40 2.70
N SER A 27 -2.77 -12.94 2.23
CA SER A 27 -1.46 -13.38 2.74
C SER A 27 -1.29 -13.05 4.22
N LEU A 28 -1.67 -11.84 4.65
CA LEU A 28 -1.58 -11.44 6.05
C LEU A 28 -2.57 -12.23 6.93
N ALA A 29 -3.79 -12.46 6.46
CA ALA A 29 -4.77 -13.27 7.17
C ALA A 29 -4.29 -14.73 7.33
N ALA A 30 -3.71 -15.32 6.28
CA ALA A 30 -3.10 -16.64 6.32
C ALA A 30 -1.93 -16.74 7.33
N ASP A 31 -1.18 -15.64 7.48
CA ASP A 31 -0.11 -15.50 8.47
C ASP A 31 -0.64 -15.22 9.91
N GLY A 32 -1.95 -15.22 10.12
CA GLY A 32 -2.60 -15.07 11.42
C GLY A 32 -2.78 -13.63 11.88
N TYR A 33 -2.72 -12.66 10.98
CA TYR A 33 -3.12 -11.28 11.29
C TYR A 33 -4.64 -11.16 11.30
N HIS A 34 -5.17 -10.31 12.18
CA HIS A 34 -6.49 -9.73 12.00
C HIS A 34 -6.40 -8.59 10.99
N VAL A 35 -7.13 -8.69 9.88
CA VAL A 35 -6.99 -7.79 8.73
C VAL A 35 -8.31 -7.07 8.46
N LEU A 36 -8.23 -5.76 8.29
CA LEU A 36 -9.26 -4.93 7.66
C LEU A 36 -8.70 -4.40 6.33
N ALA A 37 -9.53 -4.34 5.28
CA ALA A 37 -9.11 -3.88 3.96
C ALA A 37 -10.20 -3.07 3.24
N ASP A 38 -9.80 -1.97 2.61
CA ASP A 38 -10.67 -1.14 1.77
C ASP A 38 -10.68 -1.64 0.32
N HIS A 39 -11.57 -1.08 -0.51
CA HIS A 39 -11.73 -1.33 -1.96
C HIS A 39 -12.19 -2.73 -2.40
N ILE A 40 -12.05 -3.77 -1.58
CA ILE A 40 -12.25 -5.18 -1.99
C ILE A 40 -13.49 -5.86 -1.39
N HIS A 41 -14.39 -5.11 -0.73
CA HIS A 41 -15.52 -5.68 0.01
C HIS A 41 -15.09 -6.78 1.01
N TRP A 42 -13.98 -6.54 1.71
CA TRP A 42 -13.40 -7.48 2.67
C TRP A 42 -14.41 -7.83 3.77
N GLU A 43 -14.62 -9.12 4.03
CA GLU A 43 -15.69 -9.59 4.93
C GLU A 43 -15.52 -9.09 6.37
N PRO A 44 -14.31 -9.12 6.98
CA PRO A 44 -14.06 -8.49 8.27
C PRO A 44 -14.31 -6.98 8.33
N GLY A 45 -14.37 -6.32 7.17
CA GLY A 45 -14.66 -4.89 7.03
C GLY A 45 -13.47 -4.05 6.58
N ALA A 46 -13.73 -2.75 6.46
CA ALA A 46 -12.76 -1.75 6.03
C ALA A 46 -12.12 -1.02 7.24
N PRO A 47 -10.87 -0.53 7.10
CA PRO A 47 -10.22 0.25 8.14
C PRO A 47 -10.99 1.54 8.49
N HIS A 48 -10.82 1.99 9.74
CA HIS A 48 -11.23 3.34 10.12
C HIS A 48 -10.24 4.39 9.59
N GLU A 49 -10.71 5.63 9.46
CA GLU A 49 -9.86 6.75 9.09
C GLU A 49 -8.75 6.99 10.13
N VAL A 50 -7.53 7.19 9.64
CA VAL A 50 -6.36 7.63 10.39
C VAL A 50 -6.01 9.01 9.86
N SER A 51 -6.17 10.04 10.69
CA SER A 51 -5.89 11.44 10.32
C SER A 51 -6.57 11.87 9.00
N HIS A 52 -7.85 11.52 8.84
CA HIS A 52 -8.69 11.81 7.65
C HIS A 52 -8.35 11.02 6.37
N CYS A 53 -7.43 10.06 6.44
CA CYS A 53 -7.13 9.14 5.35
C CYS A 53 -7.58 7.72 5.73
N VAL A 54 -8.13 6.96 4.79
CA VAL A 54 -8.44 5.54 5.00
C VAL A 54 -7.28 4.71 4.47
N PRO A 55 -6.61 3.89 5.30
CA PRO A 55 -5.61 2.95 4.82
C PRO A 55 -6.21 1.92 3.87
N ASP A 56 -5.44 1.46 2.89
CA ASP A 56 -5.86 0.31 2.08
C ASP A 56 -6.00 -0.95 2.93
N ILE A 57 -5.03 -1.20 3.81
CA ILE A 57 -5.02 -2.36 4.70
C ILE A 57 -4.53 -1.96 6.09
N LEU A 58 -5.26 -2.39 7.11
CA LEU A 58 -4.85 -2.35 8.50
C LEU A 58 -4.73 -3.78 9.02
N ALA A 59 -3.51 -4.19 9.38
CA ALA A 59 -3.25 -5.53 9.88
C ALA A 59 -2.75 -5.48 11.32
N LYS A 60 -3.38 -6.26 12.20
CA LYS A 60 -3.02 -6.39 13.60
C LYS A 60 -2.59 -7.82 13.89
N LYS A 61 -1.44 -7.98 14.52
CA LYS A 61 -0.99 -9.25 15.10
C LYS A 61 -0.38 -8.95 16.45
N ASP A 62 -0.81 -9.70 17.46
CA ASP A 62 -0.52 -9.42 18.85
C ASP A 62 -0.88 -7.96 19.20
N ASP A 63 0.06 -7.22 19.81
CA ASP A 63 -0.13 -5.81 20.19
C ASP A 63 0.37 -4.82 19.12
N GLN A 64 0.75 -5.29 17.93
CA GLN A 64 1.23 -4.43 16.85
C GLN A 64 0.20 -4.28 15.73
N THR A 65 -0.12 -3.04 15.41
CA THR A 65 -0.91 -2.65 14.24
C THR A 65 0.00 -2.02 13.19
N THR A 66 -0.07 -2.53 11.96
CA THR A 66 0.72 -2.05 10.82
C THR A 66 -0.24 -1.65 9.69
N VAL A 67 0.04 -0.50 9.08
CA VAL A 67 -0.64 -0.05 7.86
C VAL A 67 0.12 -0.56 6.64
N PHE A 68 -0.60 -1.14 5.68
CA PHE A 68 -0.06 -1.43 4.35
C PHE A 68 -0.83 -0.60 3.34
N GLU A 69 -0.14 0.34 2.71
CA GLU A 69 -0.68 1.18 1.64
C GLU A 69 -0.19 0.66 0.30
N VAL A 70 -1.11 0.39 -0.63
CA VAL A 70 -0.80 -0.20 -1.93
C VAL A 70 -0.78 0.89 -2.97
N GLU A 71 0.31 1.01 -3.73
CA GLU A 71 0.39 1.99 -4.80
C GLU A 71 0.92 1.40 -6.10
N THR A 72 0.40 1.94 -7.20
CA THR A 72 0.80 1.57 -8.55
C THR A 72 1.72 2.64 -9.13
N CYS A 73 2.28 2.38 -10.30
CA CYS A 73 3.39 3.15 -10.86
C CYS A 73 2.96 4.54 -11.27
N SER A 74 1.66 4.73 -11.54
CA SER A 74 1.10 6.06 -11.78
C SER A 74 0.94 6.89 -10.51
N THR A 75 0.90 6.27 -9.32
CA THR A 75 0.59 6.95 -8.06
C THR A 75 1.73 6.96 -7.05
N ILE A 76 2.75 6.10 -7.15
CA ILE A 76 3.89 6.08 -6.20
C ILE A 76 4.61 7.42 -6.00
N GLY A 77 4.52 8.34 -6.97
CA GLY A 77 5.10 9.68 -6.89
C GLY A 77 4.09 10.80 -6.63
N ASP A 78 2.83 10.46 -6.37
CA ASP A 78 1.74 11.43 -6.24
C ASP A 78 1.74 12.12 -4.87
N ILE A 79 1.24 13.36 -4.84
CA ILE A 79 1.09 14.15 -3.62
C ILE A 79 0.12 13.46 -2.66
N HIS A 80 -0.95 12.85 -3.18
CA HIS A 80 -1.92 12.15 -2.35
C HIS A 80 -1.29 10.99 -1.58
N THR A 81 -0.52 10.15 -2.28
CA THR A 81 0.25 9.05 -1.69
C THR A 81 1.22 9.55 -0.62
N ARG A 82 1.94 10.65 -0.89
CA ARG A 82 2.82 11.28 0.11
C ARG A 82 2.06 11.67 1.38
N GLU A 83 0.90 12.31 1.23
CA GLU A 83 0.07 12.79 2.35
C GLU A 83 -0.46 11.64 3.19
N GLN A 84 -0.97 10.58 2.56
CA GLN A 84 -1.43 9.36 3.24
C GLN A 84 -0.28 8.70 4.02
N LEU A 85 0.87 8.48 3.37
CA LEU A 85 2.03 7.85 4.02
C LEU A 85 2.56 8.70 5.18
N ALA A 86 2.58 10.03 5.05
CA ALA A 86 2.93 10.93 6.13
C ALA A 86 1.94 10.83 7.30
N ALA A 87 0.63 10.79 7.02
CA ALA A 87 -0.41 10.67 8.03
C ALA A 87 -0.36 9.34 8.79
N PHE A 88 -0.19 8.23 8.07
CA PHE A 88 -0.17 6.89 8.66
C PHE A 88 1.08 6.65 9.50
N SER A 89 2.26 7.06 8.99
CA SER A 89 3.54 6.81 9.64
C SER A 89 3.79 7.60 10.93
N LEU A 90 2.93 8.58 11.25
CA LEU A 90 2.89 9.26 12.55
C LEU A 90 2.26 8.38 13.65
N THR A 91 1.36 7.47 13.27
CA THR A 91 0.54 6.70 14.23
C THR A 91 0.96 5.24 14.27
N TYR A 92 1.24 4.64 13.11
CA TYR A 92 1.53 3.22 12.98
C TYR A 92 2.80 2.99 12.16
N PRO A 93 3.52 1.87 12.37
CA PRO A 93 4.39 1.32 11.35
C PRO A 93 3.64 1.26 10.01
N THR A 94 4.24 1.81 8.96
CA THR A 94 3.63 1.90 7.63
C THR A 94 4.53 1.23 6.60
N VAL A 95 3.90 0.42 5.75
CA VAL A 95 4.54 -0.28 4.64
C VAL A 95 3.92 0.23 3.34
N LEU A 96 4.73 0.81 2.47
CA LEU A 96 4.34 1.08 1.08
C LEU A 96 4.55 -0.21 0.28
N VAL A 97 3.49 -0.74 -0.31
CA VAL A 97 3.49 -1.97 -1.10
C VAL A 97 3.30 -1.62 -2.57
N ILE A 98 4.20 -2.12 -3.42
CA ILE A 98 4.13 -1.91 -4.86
C ILE A 98 3.93 -3.25 -5.58
N PRO A 99 2.90 -3.42 -6.42
CA PRO A 99 2.76 -4.62 -7.23
C PRO A 99 3.98 -4.81 -8.15
N GLN A 100 4.57 -6.00 -8.19
CA GLN A 100 5.78 -6.27 -8.99
C GLN A 100 5.49 -6.23 -10.50
N ASP A 101 4.25 -6.56 -10.89
CA ASP A 101 3.78 -6.45 -12.27
C ASP A 101 3.45 -5.00 -12.67
N CYS A 102 3.64 -4.06 -11.75
CA CYS A 102 3.61 -2.66 -12.06
C CYS A 102 4.83 -2.28 -12.92
N LEU A 103 4.67 -2.46 -14.22
CA LEU A 103 5.64 -2.12 -15.24
C LEU A 103 5.22 -0.81 -15.90
N SER A 104 5.69 0.31 -15.36
CA SER A 104 5.74 1.54 -16.14
C SER A 104 7.02 1.55 -16.97
N ARG A 105 6.87 1.67 -18.29
CA ARG A 105 7.99 1.85 -19.25
C ARG A 105 8.78 3.15 -19.03
N PHE A 106 8.37 3.99 -18.07
CA PHE A 106 8.90 5.32 -17.80
C PHE A 106 9.69 5.42 -16.50
N LEU A 107 9.83 4.33 -15.74
CA LEU A 107 10.62 4.32 -14.50
C LEU A 107 12.01 3.76 -14.76
N GLU A 108 12.99 4.64 -14.98
CA GLU A 108 14.40 4.26 -14.90
C GLU A 108 14.71 3.73 -13.48
N GLY A 109 15.40 2.58 -13.38
CA GLY A 109 15.69 1.93 -12.09
C GLY A 109 14.58 1.03 -11.52
N GLY A 110 13.39 1.04 -12.14
CA GLY A 110 12.25 0.22 -11.73
C GLY A 110 11.46 0.79 -10.54
N PRO A 111 10.31 0.17 -10.19
CA PRO A 111 9.36 0.74 -9.23
C PRO A 111 9.91 0.90 -7.81
N VAL A 112 10.75 -0.04 -7.37
CA VAL A 112 11.35 -0.02 -6.02
C VAL A 112 12.31 1.14 -5.84
N GLU A 113 13.21 1.36 -6.81
CA GLU A 113 14.16 2.47 -6.74
C GLU A 113 13.43 3.81 -6.80
N HIS A 114 12.43 3.92 -7.66
CA HIS A 114 11.62 5.13 -7.80
C HIS A 114 10.89 5.48 -6.50
N ALA A 115 10.20 4.51 -5.89
CA ALA A 115 9.52 4.72 -4.61
C ALA A 115 10.51 5.04 -3.48
N ARG A 116 11.67 4.38 -3.44
CA ARG A 116 12.71 4.71 -2.45
C ARG A 116 13.21 6.14 -2.59
N ASN A 117 13.38 6.63 -3.82
CA ASN A 117 13.80 8.00 -4.08
C ASN A 117 12.73 9.02 -3.63
N HIS A 118 11.44 8.74 -3.85
CA HIS A 118 10.34 9.57 -3.35
C HIS A 118 10.26 9.57 -1.82
N LEU A 119 10.29 8.41 -1.17
CA LEU A 119 10.28 8.33 0.29
C LEU A 119 11.45 9.13 0.90
N LYS A 120 12.63 9.06 0.27
CA LYS A 120 13.79 9.84 0.69
C LYS A 120 13.60 11.34 0.48
N SER A 121 13.10 11.77 -0.68
CA SER A 121 12.90 13.18 -0.99
C SER A 121 11.80 13.82 -0.13
N TRP A 122 10.82 13.04 0.30
CA TRP A 122 9.74 13.46 1.20
C TRP A 122 10.10 13.36 2.69
N GLY A 123 11.28 12.84 3.04
CA GLY A 123 11.70 12.66 4.44
C GLY A 123 10.97 11.53 5.19
N LEU A 124 10.29 10.62 4.48
CA LEU A 124 9.50 9.51 5.03
C LEU A 124 10.37 8.26 5.30
N HIS A 125 11.49 8.44 6.02
CA HIS A 125 12.50 7.40 6.24
C HIS A 125 12.03 6.21 7.09
N LYS A 126 10.91 6.36 7.80
CA LYS A 126 10.32 5.31 8.65
C LYS A 126 9.34 4.41 7.89
N VAL A 127 8.92 4.81 6.69
CA VAL A 127 8.05 4.00 5.84
C VAL A 127 8.88 2.86 5.27
N THR A 128 8.44 1.63 5.52
CA THR A 128 9.07 0.43 4.95
C THR A 128 8.59 0.23 3.52
N LEU A 129 9.49 -0.15 2.62
CA LEU A 129 9.12 -0.44 1.24
C LEU A 129 8.99 -1.95 1.04
N ALA A 130 7.94 -2.37 0.36
CA ALA A 130 7.71 -3.75 -0.02
C ALA A 130 7.22 -3.86 -1.48
N THR A 131 7.44 -5.02 -2.09
CA THR A 131 6.80 -5.40 -3.33
C THR A 131 5.92 -6.61 -3.12
N PHE A 132 4.85 -6.72 -3.90
CA PHE A 132 4.02 -7.91 -3.93
C PHE A 132 4.02 -8.55 -5.32
N ASP A 133 4.39 -9.84 -5.38
CA ASP A 133 4.28 -10.63 -6.60
C ASP A 133 2.92 -11.33 -6.65
N LEU A 134 2.02 -10.85 -7.52
CA LEU A 134 0.71 -11.45 -7.73
C LEU A 134 0.77 -12.90 -8.25
N ARG A 135 1.88 -13.31 -8.90
CA ARG A 135 2.00 -14.69 -9.44
C ARG A 135 2.42 -15.67 -8.36
N SER A 136 3.40 -15.30 -7.54
CA SER A 136 3.86 -16.15 -6.45
C SER A 136 3.13 -15.92 -5.12
N GLN A 137 2.25 -14.91 -5.05
CA GLN A 137 1.51 -14.51 -3.86
C GLN A 137 2.44 -14.21 -2.68
N LYS A 138 3.55 -13.51 -2.97
CA LYS A 138 4.59 -13.22 -1.98
C LYS A 138 4.78 -11.73 -1.78
N LEU A 139 4.71 -11.32 -0.52
CA LEU A 139 5.15 -10.02 -0.05
C LEU A 139 6.65 -10.07 0.23
N GLN A 140 7.42 -9.18 -0.40
CA GLN A 140 8.87 -9.04 -0.19
C GLN A 140 9.17 -7.65 0.37
N ILE A 141 9.73 -7.62 1.59
CA ILE A 141 10.17 -6.38 2.24
C ILE A 141 11.58 -6.02 1.76
N HIS A 142 11.77 -4.75 1.39
CA HIS A 142 13.05 -4.17 0.99
C HIS A 142 13.62 -3.33 2.13
N ARG A 143 14.68 -3.83 2.77
CA ARG A 143 15.42 -3.08 3.81
C ARG A 143 16.45 -2.16 3.18
#